data_AF-A0A9W9J5F2-F1
#
_entry.id   AF-A0A9W9J5F2-F1
#
_cell.length_a   1.000
_cell.length_b   1.000
_cell.length_c   1.000
_cell.angle_alpha   90.00
_cell.angle_beta   90.00
_cell.angle_gamma   90.00
#
_symmetry.space_group_name_H-M   'P 1'
#
loop_
_entity.id
_entity.type
_entity.pdbx_description
1 polymer ?
#
loop_
_entity_poly.entity_id
_entity_poly.type
_entity_poly.pdbx_seq_one_letter_code
_entity_poly.pdbx_strand_id
1 'polypeptide(L)'
;MTPHTGTGGMLALEHAAVSANITCRLVAQGNKSSLTTSQIGMALSQYDEERRHRRTSAKIKSTGASARMQTLQSLADRLVVRFLLPYAGDIRADQFCDDVIGAEHIEYMPVPARSMMGLMPFNPHRGIGMHESDTTVLRSKWGWAINAHRE
;
A
#
# COMPACT_ATOMS: atom_id res chain seq x y z
N MET A 1 2.19 12.18 -10.46
CA MET A 1 2.17 12.24 -8.97
C MET A 1 2.19 13.70 -8.54
N THR A 2 1.50 14.11 -7.47
CA THR A 2 1.59 15.48 -6.91
C THR A 2 2.42 15.46 -5.61
N PRO A 3 3.18 16.52 -5.28
CA PRO A 3 4.11 16.49 -4.15
C PRO A 3 3.45 16.62 -2.76
N HIS A 4 2.15 16.91 -2.71
CA HIS A 4 1.43 17.35 -1.50
C HIS A 4 1.39 16.36 -0.32
N THR A 5 1.60 15.06 -0.57
CA THR A 5 1.51 14.01 0.46
C THR A 5 2.83 13.25 0.67
N GLY A 6 3.90 13.60 -0.05
CA GLY A 6 5.18 12.88 0.04
C GLY A 6 5.17 11.44 -0.49
N THR A 7 4.03 10.97 -1.03
CA THR A 7 3.84 9.59 -1.52
C THR A 7 4.77 9.22 -2.67
N GLY A 8 5.30 10.20 -3.41
CA GLY A 8 6.31 9.96 -4.45
C GLY A 8 7.59 9.32 -3.89
N GLY A 9 8.05 9.77 -2.72
CA GLY A 9 9.21 9.18 -2.05
C GLY A 9 8.93 7.77 -1.55
N MET A 10 7.74 7.55 -0.98
CA MET A 10 7.29 6.22 -0.52
C MET A 10 7.21 5.23 -1.68
N LEU A 11 6.63 5.63 -2.82
CA LEU A 11 6.58 4.80 -4.02
C LEU A 11 7.99 4.49 -4.53
N ALA A 12 8.88 5.47 -4.58
CA ALA A 12 10.27 5.23 -5.01
C ALA A 12 10.97 4.18 -4.14
N LEU A 13 10.75 4.20 -2.82
CA LEU A 13 11.24 3.18 -1.90
C LEU A 13 10.62 1.80 -2.15
N GLU A 14 9.31 1.71 -2.36
CA GLU A 14 8.65 0.45 -2.73
C GLU A 14 9.22 -0.14 -4.03
N HIS A 15 9.39 0.69 -5.06
CA HIS A 15 9.97 0.28 -6.33
C HIS A 15 11.42 -0.18 -6.19
N ALA A 16 12.21 0.52 -5.36
CA ALA A 16 13.58 0.12 -5.06
C ALA A 16 13.64 -1.22 -4.31
N ALA A 17 12.76 -1.45 -3.34
CA ALA A 17 12.67 -2.72 -2.62
C ALA A 17 12.33 -3.88 -3.57
N VAL A 18 11.35 -3.72 -4.47
CA VAL A 18 11.06 -4.77 -5.46
C VAL A 18 12.25 -5.02 -6.39
N SER A 19 12.89 -3.96 -6.88
CA SER A 19 14.05 -4.08 -7.75
C SER A 19 15.21 -4.82 -7.06
N ALA A 20 15.44 -4.51 -5.79
CA ALA A 20 16.42 -5.20 -4.95
C ALA A 20 16.06 -6.69 -4.74
N ASN A 21 14.79 -7.00 -4.51
CA ASN A 21 14.34 -8.39 -4.37
C ASN A 21 14.52 -9.18 -5.67
N ILE A 22 14.14 -8.62 -6.82
CA ILE A 22 14.31 -9.24 -8.15
C ILE A 22 15.79 -9.50 -8.43
N THR A 23 16.66 -8.50 -8.20
CA THR A 23 18.10 -8.64 -8.43
C THR A 23 18.74 -9.65 -7.47
N CYS A 24 18.37 -9.66 -6.19
CA CYS A 24 18.86 -10.65 -5.24
C CYS A 24 18.44 -12.08 -5.63
N ARG A 25 17.20 -12.28 -6.06
CA ARG A 25 16.71 -13.58 -6.54
C ARG A 25 17.44 -14.05 -7.80
N LEU A 26 17.68 -13.14 -8.75
CA LEU A 26 18.46 -13.42 -9.96
C LEU A 26 19.88 -13.89 -9.63
N VAL A 27 20.56 -13.20 -8.71
CA VAL A 27 21.92 -13.55 -8.29
C VAL A 27 21.93 -14.87 -7.53
N ALA A 28 20.93 -15.14 -6.68
CA ALA A 28 20.81 -16.39 -5.94
C ALA A 28 20.53 -17.61 -6.84
N GLN A 29 19.78 -17.41 -7.94
CA GLN A 29 19.45 -18.48 -8.90
C GLN A 29 20.53 -18.70 -9.94
N GLY A 30 21.32 -17.67 -10.26
CA GLY A 30 22.45 -17.78 -11.17
C GLY A 30 23.59 -18.58 -10.54
N ASN A 31 23.85 -19.78 -11.07
CA ASN A 31 25.18 -20.38 -10.90
C ASN A 31 26.22 -19.37 -11.44
N LYS A 32 27.45 -19.37 -10.90
CA LYS A 32 28.56 -18.42 -11.21
C LYS A 32 28.85 -18.17 -12.71
N SER A 33 28.25 -18.94 -13.62
CA SER A 33 28.14 -18.69 -15.05
C SER A 33 27.32 -17.43 -15.36
N SER A 34 27.84 -16.60 -16.27
CA SER A 34 27.21 -15.36 -16.75
C SER A 34 25.70 -15.49 -16.97
N LEU A 35 24.91 -14.61 -16.36
CA LEU A 35 23.48 -14.48 -16.63
C LEU A 35 23.25 -14.16 -18.11
N THR A 36 22.24 -14.80 -18.71
CA THR A 36 21.84 -14.51 -20.10
C THR A 36 20.87 -13.32 -20.13
N THR A 37 20.95 -12.48 -21.16
CA THR A 37 20.04 -11.32 -21.35
C THR A 37 18.56 -11.69 -21.29
N SER A 38 18.19 -12.88 -21.79
CA SER A 38 16.81 -13.40 -21.71
C SER A 38 16.36 -13.65 -20.26
N GLN A 39 17.22 -14.17 -19.39
CA GLN A 39 16.90 -14.39 -17.97
C GLN A 39 16.71 -13.07 -17.23
N ILE A 40 17.56 -12.08 -17.52
CA ILE A 40 17.44 -10.73 -16.98
C ILE A 40 16.12 -10.09 -17.42
N GLY A 41 15.77 -10.21 -18.71
CA GLY A 41 14.50 -9.69 -19.25
C GLY A 41 13.27 -10.35 -18.62
N MET A 42 13.28 -11.67 -18.41
CA MET A 42 12.18 -12.39 -17.75
C MET A 42 12.04 -12.03 -16.26
N ALA A 43 13.14 -11.76 -15.57
CA ALA A 43 13.07 -11.34 -14.17
C ALA A 43 12.61 -9.88 -14.05
N LEU A 44 13.05 -9.00 -14.95
CA LEU A 44 12.57 -7.62 -15.02
C LEU A 44 11.09 -7.55 -15.42
N SER A 45 10.54 -8.49 -16.19
CA SER A 45 9.10 -8.48 -16.48
C SER A 45 8.25 -8.72 -15.23
N GLN A 46 8.78 -9.37 -14.20
CA GLN A 46 8.13 -9.51 -12.89
C GLN A 46 8.03 -8.15 -12.15
N TYR A 47 8.78 -7.15 -12.57
CA TYR A 47 8.63 -5.80 -12.05
C TYR A 47 7.28 -5.18 -12.47
N ASP A 48 6.77 -5.51 -13.65
CA ASP A 48 5.51 -4.92 -14.14
C ASP A 48 4.30 -5.76 -13.73
N GLU A 49 4.11 -5.87 -12.41
CA GLU A 49 3.03 -6.67 -11.83
C GLU A 49 1.76 -5.84 -11.62
N GLU A 50 0.61 -6.43 -11.97
CA GLU A 50 -0.73 -5.84 -11.85
C GLU A 50 -1.04 -5.27 -10.45
N ARG A 51 -0.60 -5.94 -9.38
CA ARG A 51 -0.74 -5.47 -7.99
C ARG A 51 -0.13 -4.08 -7.80
N ARG A 52 1.04 -3.86 -8.39
CA ARG A 52 1.79 -2.60 -8.27
C ARG A 52 1.14 -1.51 -9.08
N HIS A 53 0.69 -1.82 -10.29
CA HIS A 53 -0.04 -0.87 -11.12
C HIS A 53 -1.29 -0.35 -10.40
N ARG A 54 -2.05 -1.24 -9.76
CA ARG A 54 -3.21 -0.89 -8.94
C ARG A 54 -2.84 0.01 -7.74
N ARG A 55 -1.80 -0.35 -6.98
CA ARG A 55 -1.34 0.44 -5.82
C ARG A 55 -0.84 1.83 -6.22
N THR A 56 0.02 1.91 -7.25
CA THR A 56 0.54 3.20 -7.75
C THR A 56 -0.60 4.08 -8.24
N SER A 57 -1.55 3.53 -8.99
CA SER A 57 -2.73 4.27 -9.48
C SER A 57 -3.61 4.79 -8.33
N ALA A 58 -3.85 3.95 -7.31
CA ALA A 58 -4.62 4.33 -6.14
C ALA A 58 -3.92 5.44 -5.32
N LYS A 59 -2.59 5.34 -5.11
CA LYS A 59 -1.80 6.41 -4.47
C LYS A 59 -1.84 7.71 -5.26
N ILE A 60 -1.73 7.66 -6.59
CA ILE A 60 -1.83 8.85 -7.45
C ILE A 60 -3.20 9.51 -7.28
N LYS A 61 -4.29 8.73 -7.30
CA LYS A 61 -5.66 9.24 -7.14
C LYS A 61 -5.88 9.87 -5.76
N SER A 62 -5.45 9.19 -4.70
CA SER A 62 -5.54 9.67 -3.30
C SER A 62 -4.76 10.96 -3.07
N THR A 63 -3.54 11.01 -3.60
CA THR A 63 -2.66 12.20 -3.52
C THR A 63 -3.24 13.38 -4.31
N GLY A 64 -3.85 13.10 -5.47
CA GLY A 64 -4.59 14.09 -6.24
C GLY A 64 -5.79 14.65 -5.49
N ALA A 65 -6.60 13.80 -4.85
CA ALA A 65 -7.74 14.25 -4.03
C ALA A 65 -7.29 15.11 -2.84
N SER A 66 -6.21 14.71 -2.17
CA SER A 66 -5.62 15.45 -1.06
C SER A 66 -5.16 16.85 -1.48
N ALA A 67 -4.56 16.98 -2.68
CA ALA A 67 -4.16 18.28 -3.22
C ALA A 67 -5.38 19.19 -3.50
N ARG A 68 -6.50 18.64 -3.98
CA ARG A 68 -7.75 19.42 -4.19
C ARG A 68 -8.35 19.90 -2.87
N MET A 69 -8.36 19.03 -1.85
CA MET A 69 -8.81 19.41 -0.50
C MET A 69 -7.93 20.52 0.08
N GLN A 70 -6.61 20.42 -0.04
CA GLN A 70 -5.68 21.44 0.46
C GLN A 70 -5.79 22.78 -0.29
N THR A 71 -6.13 22.74 -1.59
CA THR A 71 -6.35 23.94 -2.40
C THR A 71 -7.77 24.49 -2.31
N LEU A 72 -8.65 23.85 -1.50
CA LEU A 72 -10.04 24.23 -1.29
C LEU A 72 -10.81 24.46 -2.61
N GLN A 73 -10.53 23.59 -3.59
CA GLN A 73 -10.98 23.77 -4.97
C GLN A 73 -12.51 23.79 -5.08
N SER A 74 -13.21 22.90 -4.39
CA SER A 74 -14.66 22.85 -4.39
C SER A 74 -15.29 23.46 -3.13
N LEU A 75 -16.57 23.87 -3.22
CA LEU A 75 -17.33 24.31 -2.05
C LEU A 75 -17.47 23.20 -1.00
N ALA A 76 -17.55 21.94 -1.44
CA ALA A 76 -17.53 20.79 -0.55
C ALA A 76 -16.20 20.68 0.21
N ASP A 77 -15.07 20.81 -0.48
CA ASP A 77 -13.73 20.81 0.15
C ASP A 77 -13.62 21.93 1.19
N ARG A 78 -14.18 23.12 0.91
CA ARG A 78 -14.23 24.25 1.87
C ARG A 78 -15.00 23.92 3.13
N LEU A 79 -16.18 23.33 3.00
CA LEU A 79 -17.00 22.94 4.15
C LEU A 79 -16.32 21.85 4.97
N VAL A 80 -15.76 20.83 4.32
CA VAL A 80 -15.05 19.73 4.98
C VAL A 80 -13.83 20.23 5.74
N VAL A 81 -12.97 21.03 5.10
CA VAL A 81 -11.76 21.56 5.74
C VAL A 81 -12.10 22.50 6.90
N ARG A 82 -13.14 23.33 6.78
CA ARG A 82 -13.54 24.30 7.80
C ARG A 82 -14.18 23.63 9.02
N PHE A 83 -15.05 22.64 8.80
CA PHE A 83 -15.94 22.14 9.86
C PHE A 83 -15.66 20.71 10.31
N LEU A 84 -15.05 19.86 9.48
CA LEU A 84 -14.81 18.45 9.80
C LEU A 84 -13.34 18.19 10.16
N LEU A 85 -12.42 18.72 9.37
CA LEU A 85 -10.98 18.51 9.55
C LEU A 85 -10.45 18.84 10.97
N PRO A 86 -10.87 19.93 11.67
CA PRO A 86 -10.37 20.20 13.02
C PRO A 86 -10.80 19.16 14.07
N TYR A 87 -11.87 18.42 13.83
CA TYR A 87 -12.32 17.33 14.71
C TYR A 87 -11.75 15.97 14.30
N ALA A 88 -11.04 15.91 13.18
CA ALA A 88 -10.60 14.68 12.56
C ALA A 88 -9.09 14.49 12.69
N GLY A 89 -8.58 14.68 13.91
CA GLY A 89 -7.17 14.87 14.24
C GLY A 89 -6.23 13.81 13.66
N ASP A 90 -6.63 12.54 13.69
CA ASP A 90 -5.76 11.42 13.30
C ASP A 90 -5.92 10.95 11.86
N ILE A 91 -6.85 11.53 11.08
CA ILE A 91 -7.14 11.07 9.69
C ILE A 91 -5.89 10.99 8.82
N ARG A 92 -4.97 11.97 8.97
CA ARG A 92 -3.74 12.00 8.19
C ARG A 92 -2.78 10.88 8.60
N ALA A 93 -2.69 10.59 9.89
CA ALA A 93 -1.85 9.51 10.40
C ALA A 93 -2.40 8.14 9.97
N ASP A 94 -3.72 7.95 10.06
CA ASP A 94 -4.42 6.75 9.61
C ASP A 94 -4.21 6.52 8.11
N GLN A 95 -4.36 7.58 7.31
CA GLN A 95 -4.09 7.53 5.88
C GLN A 95 -2.63 7.12 5.60
N PHE A 96 -1.65 7.69 6.28
CA PHE A 96 -0.25 7.28 6.12
C PHE A 96 -0.03 5.82 6.53
N CYS A 97 -0.69 5.35 7.58
CA CYS A 97 -0.62 3.95 7.98
C CYS A 97 -1.18 3.04 6.87
N ASP A 98 -2.36 3.36 6.33
CA ASP A 98 -3.00 2.63 5.23
C ASP A 98 -2.17 2.63 3.93
N ASP A 99 -1.50 3.74 3.64
CA ASP A 99 -0.58 3.88 2.50
C ASP A 99 0.65 2.96 2.61
N VAL A 100 1.12 2.70 3.84
CA VAL A 100 2.28 1.85 4.13
C VAL A 100 1.88 0.38 4.25
N ILE A 101 0.64 0.08 4.68
CA ILE A 101 0.15 -1.29 4.73
C ILE A 101 0.21 -1.90 3.32
N GLY A 102 0.85 -3.06 3.26
CA GLY A 102 1.10 -3.81 2.03
C GLY A 102 2.11 -3.22 1.06
N ALA A 103 2.94 -2.26 1.52
CA ALA A 103 4.14 -1.85 0.81
C ALA A 103 5.09 -3.04 0.58
N GLU A 104 5.98 -2.93 -0.40
CA GLU A 104 6.96 -3.97 -0.63
C GLU A 104 8.01 -3.98 0.49
N HIS A 105 8.34 -5.17 1.00
CA HIS A 105 9.40 -5.37 1.97
C HIS A 105 10.64 -5.96 1.29
N ILE A 106 11.81 -5.72 1.88
CA ILE A 106 13.07 -6.29 1.40
C ILE A 106 13.18 -7.73 1.93
N GLU A 107 13.13 -8.72 1.04
CA GLU A 107 13.00 -10.15 1.40
C GLU A 107 14.25 -10.74 2.04
N TYR A 108 15.42 -10.22 1.70
CA TYR A 108 16.69 -10.71 2.24
C TYR A 108 17.02 -10.09 3.61
N MET A 109 16.15 -9.23 4.16
CA MET A 109 16.29 -8.67 5.49
C MET A 109 15.22 -9.26 6.43
N PRO A 110 15.54 -9.52 7.71
CA PRO A 110 14.54 -9.98 8.66
C PRO A 110 13.48 -8.90 8.89
N VAL A 111 12.23 -9.32 9.00
CA VAL A 111 11.12 -8.42 9.38
C VAL A 111 11.43 -7.82 10.75
N PRO A 112 11.31 -6.50 10.94
CA PRO A 112 11.60 -5.88 12.23
C PRO A 112 10.67 -6.44 13.31
N ALA A 113 11.25 -6.87 14.44
CA ALA A 113 10.50 -7.49 15.55
C ALA A 113 9.32 -6.65 16.04
N ARG A 114 9.41 -5.32 15.91
CA ARG A 114 8.32 -4.38 16.22
C ARG A 114 7.05 -4.59 15.39
N SER A 115 7.17 -5.03 14.14
CA SER A 115 6.00 -5.31 13.29
C SER A 115 5.22 -6.54 13.79
N MET A 116 5.85 -7.44 14.55
CA MET A 116 5.21 -8.62 15.12
C MET A 116 4.51 -8.36 16.46
N MET A 117 4.71 -7.18 17.07
CA MET A 117 4.13 -6.81 18.37
C MET A 117 2.70 -6.23 18.28
N GLY A 118 2.00 -6.43 17.15
CA GLY A 118 0.55 -6.18 17.01
C GLY A 118 0.12 -4.72 16.78
N LEU A 119 0.97 -3.73 17.07
CA LEU A 119 0.64 -2.31 16.88
C LEU A 119 0.70 -1.85 15.42
N MET A 120 1.49 -2.52 14.57
CA MET A 120 1.62 -2.26 13.12
C MET A 120 1.92 -3.57 12.36
N PRO A 121 0.95 -4.49 12.25
CA PRO A 121 1.14 -5.75 11.57
C PRO A 121 1.37 -5.54 10.07
N PHE A 122 2.50 -6.02 9.55
CA PHE A 122 2.76 -6.02 8.12
C PHE A 122 1.85 -7.04 7.42
N ASN A 123 0.97 -6.57 6.52
CA ASN A 123 0.10 -7.42 5.73
C ASN A 123 0.16 -7.04 4.24
N PRO A 124 0.82 -7.85 3.38
CA PRO A 124 0.96 -7.58 1.95
C PRO A 124 -0.36 -7.65 1.16
N HIS A 125 -1.39 -8.28 1.74
CA HIS A 125 -2.72 -8.45 1.14
C HIS A 125 -3.72 -7.36 1.54
N ARG A 126 -3.33 -6.39 2.37
CA ARG A 126 -4.18 -5.27 2.80
C ARG A 126 -3.57 -3.92 2.40
N GLY A 127 -4.33 -2.84 2.60
CA GLY A 127 -3.90 -1.46 2.35
C GLY A 127 -4.45 -0.87 1.05
N ILE A 128 -3.87 0.25 0.62
CA ILE A 128 -4.37 1.03 -0.52
C ILE A 128 -4.61 0.18 -1.78
N GLY A 129 -5.82 0.31 -2.34
CA GLY A 129 -6.25 -0.40 -3.55
C GLY A 129 -6.70 -1.85 -3.33
N MET A 130 -6.66 -2.35 -2.09
CA MET A 130 -7.09 -3.70 -1.68
C MET A 130 -8.16 -3.66 -0.55
N HIS A 131 -8.88 -2.54 -0.38
CA HIS A 131 -9.96 -2.48 0.59
C HIS A 131 -11.06 -3.49 0.23
N GLU A 132 -11.39 -4.39 1.17
CA GLU A 132 -12.64 -5.14 1.11
C GLU A 132 -13.79 -4.13 1.13
N SER A 133 -14.79 -4.35 0.27
CA SER A 133 -16.02 -3.55 0.32
C SER A 133 -16.68 -3.68 1.70
N ASP A 134 -17.22 -2.59 2.25
CA ASP A 134 -17.93 -2.59 3.55
C ASP A 134 -19.04 -3.67 3.64
N THR A 135 -19.58 -4.06 2.49
CA THR A 135 -20.55 -5.16 2.36
C THR A 135 -20.00 -6.52 2.81
N THR A 136 -18.71 -6.78 2.63
CA THR A 136 -18.05 -8.04 3.01
C THR A 136 -17.77 -8.08 4.51
N VAL A 137 -17.37 -6.95 5.09
CA VAL A 137 -17.17 -6.79 6.54
C VAL A 137 -18.51 -6.95 7.28
N LEU A 138 -19.57 -6.29 6.79
CA LEU A 138 -20.93 -6.47 7.32
C LEU A 138 -21.37 -7.93 7.21
N ARG A 139 -21.19 -8.58 6.06
CA ARG A 139 -21.60 -9.97 5.85
C ARG A 139 -20.85 -10.96 6.75
N SER A 140 -19.57 -10.70 7.06
CA SER A 140 -18.82 -11.49 8.05
C SER A 140 -19.36 -11.29 9.47
N LYS A 141 -19.65 -10.05 9.90
CA LYS A 141 -20.21 -9.76 11.22
C LYS A 141 -21.62 -10.35 11.40
N TRP A 142 -22.46 -10.27 10.38
CA TRP A 142 -23.80 -10.87 10.39
C TRP A 142 -23.75 -12.41 10.32
N GLY A 143 -22.79 -12.99 9.57
CA GLY A 143 -22.59 -14.45 9.52
C GLY A 143 -22.16 -15.04 10.88
N TRP A 144 -21.31 -14.32 11.62
CA TRP A 144 -20.95 -14.68 13.00
C TRP A 144 -22.14 -14.57 13.96
N ALA A 145 -22.95 -13.50 13.85
CA ALA A 145 -24.14 -13.32 14.69
C ALA A 145 -25.21 -14.40 14.47
N ILE A 146 -25.35 -14.92 13.24
CA ILE A 146 -26.31 -15.98 12.92
C ILE A 146 -25.86 -17.34 13.48
N ASN A 147 -24.56 -17.64 13.51
CA ASN A 147 -24.04 -18.88 14.08
C ASN A 147 -23.97 -18.87 15.62
N ALA A 148 -23.80 -17.71 16.25
CA ALA A 148 -23.78 -17.58 17.72
C ALA A 148 -25.15 -17.81 18.39
N HIS A 149 -26.24 -17.86 17.61
CA HIS A 149 -27.59 -18.19 18.09
C HIS A 149 -27.99 -19.65 17.84
N ARG A 150 -27.04 -20.50 17.39
CA ARG A 150 -27.29 -21.92 17.06
C ARG A 150 -26.57 -22.91 17.99
N GLU A 151 -25.98 -22.42 19.07
CA GLU A 151 -25.51 -23.19 20.24
C GLU A 151 -26.37 -22.82 21.46
#